data_AF-F2K406-F1
#
_entry.id   AF-F2K406-F1
#
_cell.length_a   1.000
_cell.length_b   1.000
_cell.length_c   1.000
_cell.angle_alpha   90.00
_cell.angle_beta   90.00
_cell.angle_gamma   90.00
#
_symmetry.space_group_name_H-M   'P 1'
#
loop_
_entity.id
_entity.type
_entity.pdbx_description
1 polymer ?
#
loop_
_entity_poly.entity_id
_entity_poly.type
_entity_poly.pdbx_seq_one_letter_code
_entity_poly.pdbx_strand_id
1 'polypeptide(L)'
;MEKWQLWVLLESSTVFALLTALFVWRIRVLKKRLEDNQESAQADDASSASTSDIETSSHDTSEPDLTASYQRLGAFIERQVSHAVESVKAKLHEKDELGTTKFKIWGTLLKAEKAIIINDNSQNPRPILNRFLASILAALDFESRNTSKSDLEQNLEELDQEFMQAGEVLLTKENLIANQKELHEDLRTNIERTKKRIAQLSIKERELERLKSEQVKLREQINSVNSHSAHSYDVTAEPTTPPVQSPVKKAHSSRHLESLKQLSSRQQTVIEKLQEALDSQRSEKTDDSHTESQKVAIERLERMSAESLSLIEQLNAELDTTNLSIESLRQDISSKNKALQDIEQKLKETDTSVISGLTSIQANKKETFDSIKLGLTEVQDNENTHNDFFINEHAKEVENLERLLQESETCVELLAQELQTSESETDELEANILKAVAEQSGGDQTSDELNALREENKQLANQTSDIKAQIMEQATNTDERALRTEFNRKNLELDRLQLAYSDLERKYLATLS
;
A
#
# COMPACT_ATOMS: atom_id res chain seq x y z
N MET A 1 -57.80 42.73 7.19
CA MET A 1 -57.29 41.35 7.03
C MET A 1 -58.30 40.61 6.18
N GLU A 2 -58.06 40.59 4.88
CA GLU A 2 -59.05 40.26 3.87
C GLU A 2 -59.32 38.76 3.87
N LYS A 3 -60.60 38.38 3.75
CA LYS A 3 -61.07 36.98 3.78
C LYS A 3 -60.31 36.07 2.81
N TRP A 4 -59.73 36.65 1.75
CA TRP A 4 -58.87 35.99 0.78
C TRP A 4 -57.59 35.37 1.35
N GLN A 5 -56.92 36.04 2.30
CA GLN A 5 -55.70 35.50 2.91
C GLN A 5 -55.98 34.24 3.74
N LEU A 6 -57.15 34.19 4.39
CA LEU A 6 -57.60 33.03 5.17
C LEU A 6 -57.91 31.82 4.26
N TRP A 7 -58.45 32.05 3.06
CA TRP A 7 -58.69 31.00 2.08
C TRP A 7 -57.39 30.45 1.47
N VAL A 8 -56.43 31.31 1.13
CA VAL A 8 -55.12 30.87 0.62
C VAL A 8 -54.30 30.14 1.69
N LEU A 9 -54.41 30.55 2.97
CA LEU A 9 -53.76 29.84 4.07
C LEU A 9 -54.40 28.47 4.31
N LEU A 10 -55.71 28.36 4.17
CA LEU A 10 -56.43 27.10 4.30
C LEU A 10 -56.06 26.14 3.15
N GLU A 11 -56.00 26.65 1.92
CA GLU A 11 -55.65 25.85 0.74
C GLU A 11 -54.18 25.40 0.74
N SER A 12 -53.26 26.25 1.16
CA SER A 12 -51.85 25.84 1.34
C SER A 12 -51.68 24.82 2.46
N SER A 13 -52.41 24.96 3.57
CA SER A 13 -52.39 24.00 4.68
C SER A 13 -52.93 22.62 4.27
N THR A 14 -54.01 22.57 3.49
CA THR A 14 -54.57 21.28 3.01
C THR A 14 -53.64 20.59 2.01
N VAL A 15 -52.99 21.34 1.11
CA VAL A 15 -51.97 20.79 0.20
C VAL A 15 -50.76 20.25 0.98
N PHE A 16 -50.32 20.96 2.02
CA PHE A 16 -49.20 20.51 2.86
C PHE A 16 -49.56 19.25 3.67
N ALA A 17 -50.80 19.15 4.16
CA ALA A 17 -51.31 17.95 4.82
C ALA A 17 -51.37 16.74 3.87
N LEU A 18 -51.75 16.94 2.61
CA LEU A 18 -51.75 15.87 1.60
C LEU A 18 -50.33 15.42 1.23
N LEU A 19 -49.39 16.37 1.09
CA LEU A 19 -47.98 16.07 0.83
C LEU A 19 -47.35 15.27 1.98
N THR A 20 -47.60 15.67 3.23
CA THR A 20 -47.10 14.95 4.40
C THR A 20 -47.72 13.55 4.52
N ALA A 21 -49.01 13.39 4.23
CA ALA A 21 -49.65 12.07 4.17
C ALA A 21 -49.04 11.16 3.09
N LEU A 22 -48.74 11.70 1.90
CA LEU A 22 -48.06 10.96 0.83
C LEU A 22 -46.63 10.56 1.22
N PHE A 23 -45.88 11.46 1.86
CA PHE A 23 -44.55 11.15 2.37
C PHE A 23 -44.58 10.05 3.44
N VAL A 24 -45.50 10.14 4.41
CA VAL A 24 -45.66 9.10 5.45
C VAL A 24 -46.09 7.77 4.84
N TRP A 25 -46.96 7.77 3.83
CA TRP A 25 -47.34 6.55 3.11
C TRP A 25 -46.15 5.93 2.36
N ARG A 26 -45.36 6.74 1.65
CA ARG A 26 -44.14 6.28 0.96
C ARG A 26 -43.12 5.70 1.93
N ILE A 27 -42.90 6.35 3.08
CA ILE A 27 -42.01 5.85 4.13
C ILE A 27 -42.52 4.52 4.69
N ARG A 28 -43.83 4.37 4.93
CA ARG A 28 -44.42 3.09 5.36
C ARG A 28 -44.24 1.97 4.35
N VAL A 29 -44.44 2.26 3.06
CA VAL A 29 -44.26 1.26 1.98
C VAL A 29 -42.80 0.83 1.88
N LEU A 30 -41.86 1.77 2.01
CA LEU A 30 -40.42 1.47 2.02
C LEU A 30 -40.03 0.64 3.25
N LYS A 31 -40.55 0.98 4.44
CA LYS A 31 -40.27 0.22 5.67
C LYS A 31 -40.83 -1.20 5.59
N LYS A 32 -42.04 -1.37 5.04
CA LYS A 32 -42.64 -2.70 4.86
C LYS A 32 -41.83 -3.56 3.88
N ARG A 33 -41.31 -2.99 2.80
CA ARG A 33 -40.39 -3.70 1.89
C ARG A 33 -39.04 -4.05 2.52
N LEU A 34 -38.59 -3.26 3.49
CA LEU A 34 -37.36 -3.55 4.24
C LEU A 34 -37.58 -4.69 5.23
N GLU A 35 -38.71 -4.70 5.94
CA GLU A 35 -39.10 -5.75 6.89
C GLU A 35 -39.36 -7.09 6.17
N ASP A 36 -40.05 -7.10 5.02
CA ASP A 36 -40.27 -8.31 4.21
C ASP A 36 -38.95 -8.91 3.68
N ASN A 37 -37.95 -8.07 3.39
CA ASN A 37 -36.60 -8.51 2.99
C ASN A 37 -35.74 -8.98 4.18
N GLN A 38 -36.09 -8.61 5.40
CA GLN A 38 -35.34 -8.97 6.60
C GLN A 38 -35.90 -10.24 7.27
N GLU A 39 -37.22 -10.47 7.20
CA GLU A 39 -37.85 -11.73 7.64
C GLU A 39 -37.57 -12.91 6.69
N SER A 40 -37.40 -12.66 5.38
CA SER A 40 -37.00 -13.70 4.42
C SER A 40 -35.54 -14.15 4.55
N ALA A 41 -34.67 -13.31 5.13
CA ALA A 41 -33.26 -13.66 5.37
C ALA A 41 -33.02 -14.42 6.69
N GLN A 42 -34.03 -14.54 7.56
CA GLN A 42 -33.90 -15.14 8.90
C GLN A 42 -34.75 -16.41 9.09
N ALA A 43 -35.52 -16.81 8.08
CA ALA A 43 -36.35 -18.02 8.08
C ALA A 43 -35.71 -19.25 7.39
N ASP A 44 -34.62 -19.08 6.64
CA ASP A 44 -33.99 -20.16 5.85
C ASP A 44 -32.91 -20.96 6.60
N ASP A 45 -32.60 -20.63 7.86
CA ASP A 45 -31.48 -21.25 8.62
C ASP A 45 -31.91 -22.30 9.66
N ALA A 46 -33.19 -22.73 9.69
CA ALA A 46 -33.72 -23.60 10.74
C ALA A 46 -34.51 -24.85 10.30
N SER A 47 -34.59 -25.17 9.01
CA SER A 47 -35.20 -26.45 8.61
C SER A 47 -34.65 -27.00 7.30
N SER A 48 -33.66 -27.88 7.42
CA SER A 48 -33.44 -28.95 6.46
C SER A 48 -33.33 -30.26 7.23
N ALA A 49 -34.32 -31.14 7.08
CA ALA A 49 -34.20 -32.54 7.45
C ALA A 49 -34.81 -33.39 6.33
N SER A 50 -34.02 -34.37 5.89
CA SER A 50 -34.28 -35.45 4.91
C SER A 50 -34.47 -35.00 3.45
N THR A 51 -33.71 -35.45 2.45
CA THR A 51 -32.86 -36.65 2.33
C THR A 51 -31.95 -36.55 1.08
N SER A 52 -30.76 -37.12 1.23
CA SER A 52 -29.83 -37.70 0.25
C SER A 52 -29.10 -36.80 -0.77
N ASP A 53 -27.81 -36.68 -0.46
CA ASP A 53 -26.64 -36.77 -1.33
C ASP A 53 -26.07 -35.49 -1.95
N ILE A 54 -25.41 -34.78 -1.03
CA ILE A 54 -24.17 -34.02 -1.20
C ILE A 54 -23.09 -34.93 -1.80
N GLU A 55 -22.54 -34.56 -2.96
CA GLU A 55 -21.08 -34.51 -3.09
C GLU A 55 -20.63 -33.05 -3.03
N THR A 56 -19.78 -32.85 -2.06
CA THR A 56 -19.05 -31.66 -1.63
C THR A 56 -18.36 -30.91 -2.76
N SER A 57 -18.67 -29.61 -2.83
CA SER A 57 -17.70 -28.52 -2.69
C SER A 57 -16.22 -28.89 -2.88
N SER A 58 -15.64 -28.41 -3.98
CA SER A 58 -14.30 -27.85 -3.96
C SER A 58 -14.27 -26.63 -4.87
N HIS A 59 -14.13 -25.46 -4.24
CA HIS A 59 -13.19 -24.43 -4.63
C HIS A 59 -12.97 -24.29 -6.14
N ASP A 60 -13.63 -23.34 -6.80
CA ASP A 60 -13.03 -22.65 -7.93
C ASP A 60 -13.71 -21.32 -8.22
N THR A 61 -12.86 -20.36 -8.58
CA THR A 61 -13.17 -19.19 -9.39
C THR A 61 -14.09 -19.56 -10.55
N SER A 62 -15.38 -19.24 -10.48
CA SER A 62 -16.31 -19.52 -11.58
C SER A 62 -17.06 -18.28 -12.02
N GLU A 63 -16.99 -18.10 -13.33
CA GLU A 63 -17.58 -17.10 -14.22
C GLU A 63 -18.95 -16.53 -13.79
N PRO A 64 -19.26 -15.28 -14.20
CA PRO A 64 -20.61 -14.73 -14.03
C PRO A 64 -21.61 -15.69 -14.69
N ASP A 65 -22.68 -16.01 -13.97
CA ASP A 65 -23.71 -16.98 -14.34
C ASP A 65 -24.39 -16.64 -15.70
N LEU A 66 -23.72 -16.99 -16.81
CA LEU A 66 -24.09 -16.65 -18.19
C LEU A 66 -25.48 -17.22 -18.52
N THR A 67 -25.82 -18.38 -17.96
CA THR A 67 -27.10 -19.07 -18.18
C THR A 67 -28.29 -18.23 -17.71
N ALA A 68 -28.19 -17.58 -16.54
CA ALA A 68 -29.21 -16.69 -16.02
C ALA A 68 -29.35 -15.40 -16.85
N SER A 69 -28.24 -14.92 -17.44
CA SER A 69 -28.25 -13.76 -18.33
C SER A 69 -28.91 -14.06 -19.69
N TYR A 70 -28.65 -15.24 -20.28
CA TYR A 70 -29.29 -15.69 -21.52
C TYR A 70 -30.78 -15.97 -21.35
N GLN A 71 -31.21 -16.46 -20.18
CA GLN A 71 -32.64 -16.62 -19.88
C GLN A 71 -33.37 -15.27 -19.81
N ARG A 72 -32.74 -14.24 -19.19
CA ARG A 72 -33.29 -12.87 -19.16
C ARG A 72 -33.37 -12.27 -20.56
N LEU A 73 -32.34 -12.49 -21.38
CA LEU A 73 -32.33 -12.06 -22.78
C LEU A 73 -33.42 -12.76 -23.60
N GLY A 74 -33.58 -14.08 -23.44
CA GLY A 74 -34.64 -14.85 -24.09
C GLY A 74 -36.05 -14.37 -23.74
N ALA A 75 -36.28 -14.02 -22.47
CA ALA A 75 -37.55 -13.43 -22.02
C ALA A 75 -37.79 -12.02 -22.60
N PHE A 76 -36.73 -11.22 -22.76
CA PHE A 76 -36.81 -9.91 -23.41
C PHE A 76 -37.14 -10.03 -24.91
N ILE A 77 -36.49 -10.95 -25.62
CA ILE A 77 -36.76 -11.22 -27.04
C ILE A 77 -38.22 -11.70 -27.21
N GLU A 78 -38.74 -12.53 -26.31
CA GLU A 78 -40.15 -12.97 -26.34
C GLU A 78 -41.15 -11.83 -26.16
N ARG A 79 -40.81 -10.83 -25.34
CA ARG A 79 -41.60 -9.60 -25.20
C ARG A 79 -41.58 -8.78 -26.48
N GLN A 80 -40.44 -8.69 -27.15
CA GLN A 80 -40.31 -8.01 -28.44
C GLN A 80 -41.02 -8.76 -29.58
N VAL A 81 -40.96 -10.09 -29.61
CA VAL A 81 -41.70 -10.92 -30.58
C VAL A 81 -43.21 -10.73 -30.39
N SER A 82 -43.68 -10.72 -29.14
CA SER A 82 -45.08 -10.45 -28.82
C SER A 82 -45.51 -9.06 -29.32
N HIS A 83 -44.67 -8.04 -29.10
CA HIS A 83 -44.88 -6.68 -29.61
C HIS A 83 -44.85 -6.60 -31.15
N ALA A 84 -43.97 -7.35 -31.82
CA ALA A 84 -43.93 -7.48 -33.27
C ALA A 84 -45.23 -8.08 -33.83
N VAL A 85 -45.74 -9.13 -33.19
CA VAL A 85 -46.99 -9.78 -33.61
C VAL A 85 -48.20 -8.87 -33.38
N GLU A 86 -48.21 -8.12 -32.29
CA GLU A 86 -49.29 -7.17 -31.98
C GLU A 86 -49.29 -5.96 -32.93
N SER A 87 -48.11 -5.43 -33.26
CA SER A 87 -47.94 -4.37 -34.27
C SER A 87 -48.26 -4.84 -35.69
N VAL A 88 -47.95 -6.09 -36.06
CA VAL A 88 -48.41 -6.70 -37.33
C VAL A 88 -49.94 -6.76 -37.36
N LYS A 89 -50.60 -7.17 -36.27
CA LYS A 89 -52.07 -7.22 -36.22
C LYS A 89 -52.68 -5.82 -36.33
N ALA A 90 -52.15 -4.84 -35.61
CA ALA A 90 -52.60 -3.46 -35.68
C ALA A 90 -52.47 -2.87 -37.09
N LYS A 91 -51.30 -3.06 -37.74
CA LYS A 91 -51.05 -2.55 -39.09
C LYS A 91 -51.78 -3.30 -40.21
N LEU A 92 -52.11 -4.57 -39.99
CA LEU A 92 -53.00 -5.33 -40.87
C LEU A 92 -54.43 -4.74 -40.86
N HIS A 93 -54.89 -4.21 -39.71
CA HIS A 93 -56.16 -3.50 -39.63
C HIS A 93 -56.11 -2.13 -40.33
N GLU A 94 -54.95 -1.48 -40.41
CA GLU A 94 -54.73 -0.20 -41.10
C GLU A 94 -54.47 -0.34 -42.61
N LYS A 95 -54.35 -1.56 -43.15
CA LYS A 95 -53.98 -1.87 -44.55
C LYS A 95 -52.63 -1.27 -44.99
N ASP A 96 -51.70 -1.07 -44.05
CA ASP A 96 -50.32 -0.64 -44.34
C ASP A 96 -49.47 -1.87 -44.69
N GLU A 97 -49.48 -2.29 -45.96
CA GLU A 97 -48.79 -3.51 -46.41
C GLU A 97 -47.27 -3.47 -46.14
N LEU A 98 -46.63 -2.31 -46.32
CA LEU A 98 -45.20 -2.08 -46.09
C LEU A 98 -44.83 -2.13 -44.61
N GLY A 99 -45.64 -1.53 -43.74
CA GLY A 99 -45.46 -1.69 -42.30
C GLY A 99 -45.64 -3.14 -41.87
N THR A 100 -46.58 -3.86 -42.48
CA THR A 100 -46.88 -5.24 -42.14
C THR A 100 -45.75 -6.19 -42.55
N THR A 101 -45.08 -5.99 -43.70
CA THR A 101 -43.91 -6.78 -44.12
C THR A 101 -42.71 -6.53 -43.21
N LYS A 102 -42.42 -5.26 -42.86
CA LYS A 102 -41.31 -4.89 -41.97
C LYS A 102 -41.43 -5.53 -40.58
N PHE A 103 -42.59 -5.48 -39.94
CA PHE A 103 -42.76 -6.11 -38.62
C PHE A 103 -42.82 -7.65 -38.69
N LYS A 104 -43.21 -8.24 -39.83
CA LYS A 104 -43.08 -9.70 -40.07
C LYS A 104 -41.62 -10.12 -40.21
N ILE A 105 -40.80 -9.36 -40.93
CA ILE A 105 -39.36 -9.60 -41.07
C ILE A 105 -38.68 -9.47 -39.71
N TRP A 106 -38.98 -8.39 -38.97
CA TRP A 106 -38.44 -8.18 -37.63
C TRP A 106 -38.85 -9.29 -36.64
N GLY A 107 -40.13 -9.68 -36.63
CA GLY A 107 -40.61 -10.76 -35.76
C GLY A 107 -40.05 -12.14 -36.11
N THR A 108 -39.76 -12.40 -37.38
CA THR A 108 -39.11 -13.66 -37.82
C THR A 108 -37.62 -13.68 -37.50
N LEU A 109 -36.93 -12.54 -37.58
CA LEU A 109 -35.54 -12.37 -37.16
C LEU A 109 -35.37 -12.60 -35.65
N LEU A 110 -36.19 -11.94 -34.83
CA LEU A 110 -36.18 -12.12 -33.37
C LEU A 110 -36.48 -13.57 -32.95
N LYS A 111 -37.33 -14.27 -33.72
CA LYS A 111 -37.63 -15.69 -33.48
C LYS A 111 -36.46 -16.60 -33.85
N ALA A 112 -35.69 -16.24 -34.88
CA ALA A 112 -34.44 -16.92 -35.23
C ALA A 112 -33.37 -16.69 -34.16
N GLU A 113 -33.23 -15.46 -33.68
CA GLU A 113 -32.30 -15.08 -32.60
C GLU A 113 -32.62 -15.83 -31.30
N LYS A 114 -33.90 -15.88 -30.89
CA LYS A 114 -34.34 -16.70 -29.75
C LYS A 114 -34.00 -18.18 -29.94
N ALA A 115 -34.19 -18.73 -31.14
CA ALA A 115 -33.91 -20.13 -31.42
C ALA A 115 -32.40 -20.45 -31.42
N ILE A 116 -31.55 -19.46 -31.70
CA ILE A 116 -30.09 -19.57 -31.63
C ILE A 116 -29.65 -19.49 -30.16
N ILE A 117 -30.17 -18.53 -29.39
CA ILE A 117 -29.78 -18.29 -27.99
C ILE A 117 -30.28 -19.39 -27.05
N ILE A 118 -31.47 -19.95 -27.27
CA ILE A 118 -32.03 -21.02 -26.42
C ILE A 118 -31.40 -22.38 -26.74
N ASN A 119 -30.81 -22.54 -27.92
CA ASN A 119 -30.28 -23.80 -28.39
C ASN A 119 -28.75 -23.75 -28.47
N ASP A 120 -28.11 -23.62 -27.31
CA ASP A 120 -26.65 -23.76 -27.10
C ASP A 120 -26.10 -25.15 -27.51
N ASN A 121 -26.93 -26.05 -28.04
CA ASN A 121 -26.55 -27.35 -28.60
C ASN A 121 -26.69 -27.37 -30.13
N SER A 122 -25.82 -26.69 -30.88
CA SER A 122 -25.35 -27.25 -32.15
C SER A 122 -24.15 -26.47 -32.67
N GLN A 123 -23.08 -27.20 -32.96
CA GLN A 123 -21.89 -26.73 -33.67
C GLN A 123 -22.17 -26.25 -35.12
N ASN A 124 -23.42 -25.94 -35.50
CA ASN A 124 -23.80 -25.48 -36.84
C ASN A 124 -25.10 -24.65 -36.82
N PRO A 125 -25.02 -23.30 -36.75
CA PRO A 125 -26.19 -22.40 -36.85
C PRO A 125 -26.76 -22.26 -38.29
N ARG A 126 -26.02 -22.74 -39.30
CA ARG A 126 -26.35 -22.61 -40.73
C ARG A 126 -27.71 -23.17 -41.19
N PRO A 127 -28.20 -24.35 -40.75
CA PRO A 127 -29.48 -24.89 -41.21
C PRO A 127 -30.69 -24.16 -40.62
N ILE A 128 -30.57 -23.64 -39.39
CA ILE A 128 -31.61 -22.82 -38.74
C ILE A 128 -31.69 -21.47 -39.46
N LEU A 129 -30.54 -20.84 -39.68
CA LEU A 129 -30.44 -19.60 -40.43
C LEU A 129 -30.97 -19.75 -41.85
N ASN A 130 -30.63 -20.81 -42.59
CA ASN A 130 -31.13 -21.05 -43.94
C ASN A 130 -32.66 -21.20 -44.01
N ARG A 131 -33.27 -21.81 -43.00
CA ARG A 131 -34.74 -21.94 -42.92
C ARG A 131 -35.42 -20.59 -42.68
N PHE A 132 -34.84 -19.75 -41.82
CA PHE A 132 -35.38 -18.41 -41.54
C PHE A 132 -35.05 -17.40 -42.64
N LEU A 133 -33.87 -17.48 -43.27
CA LEU A 133 -33.49 -16.72 -44.46
C LEU A 133 -34.37 -17.04 -45.67
N ALA A 134 -34.72 -18.32 -45.89
CA ALA A 134 -35.68 -18.66 -46.94
C ALA A 134 -37.06 -18.05 -46.71
N SER A 135 -37.50 -17.95 -45.44
CA SER A 135 -38.75 -17.26 -45.07
C SER A 135 -38.66 -15.74 -45.20
N ILE A 136 -37.50 -15.15 -44.93
CA ILE A 136 -37.24 -13.71 -45.11
C ILE A 136 -37.17 -13.39 -46.60
N LEU A 137 -36.44 -14.18 -47.39
CA LEU A 137 -36.36 -14.05 -48.85
C LEU A 137 -37.74 -14.17 -49.49
N ALA A 138 -38.59 -15.12 -49.07
CA ALA A 138 -39.95 -15.22 -49.57
C ALA A 138 -40.85 -14.02 -49.20
N ALA A 139 -40.58 -13.36 -48.07
CA ALA A 139 -41.28 -12.13 -47.68
C ALA A 139 -40.74 -10.89 -48.44
N LEU A 140 -39.44 -10.88 -48.76
CA LEU A 140 -38.75 -9.85 -49.53
C LEU A 140 -39.00 -9.95 -51.04
N ASP A 141 -39.25 -11.15 -51.57
CA ASP A 141 -39.60 -11.38 -52.99
C ASP A 141 -40.95 -10.76 -53.37
N PHE A 142 -41.76 -10.43 -52.36
CA PHE A 142 -43.00 -9.66 -52.54
C PHE A 142 -42.71 -8.15 -52.76
N GLU A 143 -41.57 -7.66 -52.29
CA GLU A 143 -41.11 -6.26 -52.35
C GLU A 143 -40.12 -6.03 -53.53
N SER A 144 -39.35 -7.07 -53.92
CA SER A 144 -38.42 -7.06 -55.06
C SER A 144 -39.09 -6.84 -56.42
N ARG A 145 -40.42 -7.01 -56.52
CA ARG A 145 -41.19 -6.65 -57.72
C ARG A 145 -41.29 -5.14 -57.96
N ASN A 146 -40.98 -4.31 -56.95
CA ASN A 146 -41.16 -2.85 -57.00
C ASN A 146 -39.87 -2.03 -56.77
N THR A 147 -38.72 -2.66 -56.54
CA THR A 147 -37.44 -1.94 -56.31
C THR A 147 -36.39 -2.36 -57.34
N SER A 148 -35.65 -1.37 -57.86
CA SER A 148 -34.57 -1.61 -58.83
C SER A 148 -33.45 -2.41 -58.16
N LYS A 149 -32.85 -3.36 -58.89
CA LYS A 149 -31.74 -4.18 -58.39
C LYS A 149 -30.55 -3.33 -57.89
N SER A 150 -30.31 -2.17 -58.49
CA SER A 150 -29.25 -1.24 -58.05
C SER A 150 -29.57 -0.58 -56.70
N ASP A 151 -30.84 -0.25 -56.46
CA ASP A 151 -31.25 0.38 -55.19
C ASP A 151 -31.15 -0.63 -54.05
N LEU A 152 -31.33 -1.92 -54.35
CA LEU A 152 -31.11 -2.98 -53.38
C LEU A 152 -29.62 -3.18 -53.08
N GLU A 153 -28.76 -3.18 -54.08
CA GLU A 153 -27.30 -3.28 -53.91
C GLU A 153 -26.76 -2.08 -53.12
N GLN A 154 -27.21 -0.86 -53.43
CA GLN A 154 -26.84 0.35 -52.70
C GLN A 154 -27.34 0.33 -51.25
N ASN A 155 -28.61 -0.05 -51.01
CA ASN A 155 -29.12 -0.18 -49.64
C ASN A 155 -28.38 -1.28 -48.85
N LEU A 156 -27.88 -2.33 -49.51
CA LEU A 156 -27.08 -3.37 -48.86
C LEU A 156 -25.70 -2.86 -48.46
N GLU A 157 -25.09 -2.04 -49.30
CA GLU A 157 -23.79 -1.41 -49.02
C GLU A 157 -23.92 -0.32 -47.92
N GLU A 158 -24.98 0.47 -47.94
CA GLU A 158 -25.32 1.42 -46.87
C GLU A 158 -25.58 0.67 -45.55
N LEU A 159 -26.32 -0.45 -45.57
CA LEU A 159 -26.59 -1.24 -44.38
C LEU A 159 -25.32 -1.95 -43.84
N ASP A 160 -24.40 -2.36 -44.71
CA ASP A 160 -23.11 -2.91 -44.30
C ASP A 160 -22.21 -1.83 -43.67
N GLN A 161 -22.21 -0.61 -44.21
CA GLN A 161 -21.53 0.53 -43.59
C GLN A 161 -22.15 0.91 -42.24
N GLU A 162 -23.48 0.96 -42.14
CA GLU A 162 -24.18 1.19 -40.86
C GLU A 162 -23.88 0.07 -39.85
N PHE A 163 -23.77 -1.18 -40.30
CA PHE A 163 -23.42 -2.31 -39.43
C PHE A 163 -21.99 -2.20 -38.92
N MET A 164 -21.04 -1.81 -39.77
CA MET A 164 -19.65 -1.58 -39.36
C MET A 164 -19.54 -0.42 -38.37
N GLN A 165 -20.23 0.71 -38.63
CA GLN A 165 -20.28 1.84 -37.70
C GLN A 165 -20.93 1.45 -36.36
N ALA A 166 -22.05 0.71 -36.38
CA ALA A 166 -22.69 0.21 -35.18
C ALA A 166 -21.79 -0.77 -34.42
N GLY A 167 -21.00 -1.58 -35.13
CA GLY A 167 -19.98 -2.47 -34.59
C GLY A 167 -18.86 -1.71 -33.86
N GLU A 168 -18.33 -0.64 -34.47
CA GLU A 168 -17.34 0.24 -33.84
C GLU A 168 -17.91 0.95 -32.60
N VAL A 169 -19.16 1.42 -32.66
CA VAL A 169 -19.85 2.01 -31.51
C VAL A 169 -20.06 0.97 -30.39
N LEU A 170 -20.38 -0.28 -30.74
CA LEU A 170 -20.48 -1.36 -29.76
C LEU A 170 -19.13 -1.69 -29.11
N LEU A 171 -18.06 -1.74 -29.90
CA LEU A 171 -16.71 -2.01 -29.41
C LEU A 171 -16.22 -0.89 -28.47
N THR A 172 -16.45 0.37 -28.84
CA THR A 172 -16.11 1.52 -27.98
C THR A 172 -16.94 1.53 -26.71
N LYS A 173 -18.22 1.14 -26.77
CA LYS A 173 -19.06 0.98 -25.58
C LYS A 173 -18.62 -0.18 -24.70
N GLU A 174 -18.20 -1.30 -25.28
CA GLU A 174 -17.62 -2.43 -24.54
C GLU A 174 -16.34 -2.02 -23.80
N ASN A 175 -15.43 -1.31 -24.49
CA ASN A 175 -14.23 -0.75 -23.87
C ASN A 175 -14.56 0.24 -22.74
N LEU A 176 -15.57 1.10 -22.93
CA LEU A 176 -16.04 2.01 -21.88
C LEU A 176 -16.58 1.25 -20.66
N ILE A 177 -17.35 0.17 -20.88
CA ILE A 177 -17.87 -0.68 -19.80
C ILE A 177 -16.73 -1.38 -19.07
N ALA A 178 -15.72 -1.88 -19.79
CA ALA A 178 -14.54 -2.50 -19.20
C ALA A 178 -13.78 -1.50 -18.31
N ASN A 179 -13.53 -0.28 -18.80
CA ASN A 179 -12.89 0.78 -18.05
C ASN A 179 -13.74 1.21 -16.83
N GLN A 180 -15.06 1.33 -17.00
CA GLN A 180 -15.96 1.61 -15.89
C GLN A 180 -15.90 0.51 -14.81
N LYS A 181 -15.78 -0.76 -15.21
CA LYS A 181 -15.64 -1.88 -14.28
C LYS A 181 -14.31 -1.83 -13.50
N GLU A 182 -13.22 -1.50 -14.18
CA GLU A 182 -11.91 -1.30 -13.55
C GLU A 182 -11.94 -0.16 -12.54
N LEU A 183 -12.50 1.00 -12.92
CA LEU A 183 -12.68 2.14 -12.01
C LEU A 183 -13.54 1.78 -10.79
N HIS A 184 -14.60 0.99 -10.98
CA HIS A 184 -15.43 0.54 -9.87
C HIS A 184 -14.67 -0.38 -8.91
N GLU A 185 -13.81 -1.25 -9.43
CA GLU A 185 -12.96 -2.12 -8.60
C GLU A 185 -11.92 -1.28 -7.83
N ASP A 186 -11.30 -0.30 -8.47
CA ASP A 186 -10.37 0.63 -7.81
C ASP A 186 -11.03 1.46 -6.72
N LEU A 187 -12.24 1.99 -6.98
CA LEU A 187 -13.03 2.67 -5.96
C LEU A 187 -13.37 1.74 -4.80
N ARG A 188 -13.71 0.48 -5.08
CA ARG A 188 -14.02 -0.51 -4.04
C ARG A 188 -12.79 -0.83 -3.18
N THR A 189 -11.63 -1.04 -3.80
CA THR A 189 -10.39 -1.28 -3.05
C THR A 189 -9.98 -0.06 -2.22
N ASN A 190 -10.16 1.16 -2.75
CA ASN A 190 -9.90 2.40 -2.02
C ASN A 190 -10.86 2.60 -0.84
N ILE A 191 -12.16 2.31 -1.02
CA ILE A 191 -13.14 2.32 0.07
C ILE A 191 -12.76 1.29 1.14
N GLU A 192 -12.26 0.12 0.76
CA GLU A 192 -11.81 -0.88 1.72
C GLU A 192 -10.56 -0.42 2.49
N ARG A 193 -9.59 0.20 1.80
CA ARG A 193 -8.40 0.80 2.44
C ARG A 193 -8.79 1.91 3.41
N THR A 194 -9.72 2.80 3.04
CA THR A 194 -10.18 3.88 3.94
C THR A 194 -10.95 3.32 5.12
N LYS A 195 -11.79 2.29 4.94
CA LYS A 195 -12.46 1.58 6.03
C LYS A 195 -11.45 0.95 7.01
N LYS A 196 -10.36 0.36 6.50
CA LYS A 196 -9.26 -0.16 7.34
C LYS A 196 -8.55 0.96 8.11
N ARG A 197 -8.28 2.11 7.48
CA ARG A 197 -7.71 3.29 8.16
C ARG A 197 -8.63 3.84 9.25
N ILE A 198 -9.93 3.93 9.00
CA ILE A 198 -10.94 4.34 10.00
C ILE A 198 -10.96 3.37 11.18
N ALA A 199 -10.89 2.06 10.92
CA ALA A 199 -10.81 1.07 11.99
C ALA A 199 -9.54 1.26 12.85
N GLN A 200 -8.38 1.53 12.23
CA GLN A 200 -7.14 1.85 12.94
C GLN A 200 -7.24 3.14 13.75
N LEU A 201 -7.86 4.19 13.21
CA LEU A 201 -8.13 5.43 13.94
C LEU A 201 -9.01 5.18 15.18
N SER A 202 -10.06 4.37 15.06
CA SER A 202 -10.92 4.03 16.21
C SER A 202 -10.15 3.28 17.31
N ILE A 203 -9.15 2.48 16.96
CA ILE A 203 -8.27 1.80 17.93
C ILE A 203 -7.38 2.83 18.61
N LYS A 204 -6.82 3.78 17.85
CA LYS A 204 -5.98 4.86 18.38
C LYS A 204 -6.76 5.82 19.27
N GLU A 205 -8.02 6.12 18.96
CA GLU A 205 -8.90 6.90 19.82
C GLU A 205 -9.15 6.20 21.16
N ARG A 206 -9.43 4.89 21.16
CA ARG A 206 -9.54 4.12 22.42
C ARG A 206 -8.24 4.10 23.21
N GLU A 207 -7.09 4.01 22.54
CA GLU A 207 -5.77 4.07 23.18
C GLU A 207 -5.54 5.46 23.80
N LEU A 208 -5.91 6.54 23.11
CA LEU A 208 -5.85 7.90 23.64
C LEU A 208 -6.78 8.11 24.84
N GLU A 209 -8.01 7.59 24.81
CA GLU A 209 -8.91 7.63 25.97
C GLU A 209 -8.33 6.87 27.16
N ARG A 210 -7.75 5.69 26.93
CA ARG A 210 -7.06 4.93 27.96
C ARG A 210 -5.90 5.73 28.56
N LEU A 211 -5.03 6.30 27.72
CA LEU A 211 -3.88 7.10 28.17
C LEU A 211 -4.33 8.36 28.93
N LYS A 212 -5.41 9.03 28.50
CA LYS A 212 -6.00 10.15 29.24
C LYS A 212 -6.50 9.70 30.62
N SER A 213 -7.18 8.56 30.71
CA SER A 213 -7.64 8.03 31.99
C SER A 213 -6.47 7.68 32.93
N GLU A 214 -5.38 7.16 32.38
CA GLU A 214 -4.15 6.85 33.12
C GLU A 214 -3.43 8.12 33.58
N GLN A 215 -3.38 9.15 32.73
CA GLN A 215 -2.84 10.46 33.09
C GLN A 215 -3.64 11.11 34.23
N VAL A 216 -4.97 11.01 34.22
CA VAL A 216 -5.82 11.51 35.31
C VAL A 216 -5.55 10.74 36.60
N LYS A 217 -5.46 9.40 36.55
CA LYS A 217 -5.09 8.57 37.71
C LYS A 217 -3.72 8.93 38.29
N LEU A 218 -2.72 9.13 37.43
CA LEU A 218 -1.38 9.53 37.85
C LEU A 218 -1.38 10.93 38.48
N ARG A 219 -2.15 11.89 37.93
CA ARG A 219 -2.32 13.21 38.55
C ARG A 219 -2.99 13.14 39.91
N GLU A 220 -4.01 12.29 40.06
CA GLU A 220 -4.69 12.08 41.33
C GLU A 220 -3.76 11.43 42.37
N GLN A 221 -2.95 10.45 41.96
CA GLN A 221 -1.91 9.87 42.80
C GLN A 221 -0.85 10.90 43.21
N ILE A 222 -0.36 11.72 42.29
CA ILE A 222 0.59 12.80 42.60
C ILE A 222 -0.03 13.78 43.61
N ASN A 223 -1.29 14.20 43.40
CA ASN A 223 -2.00 15.08 44.32
C ASN A 223 -2.19 14.44 45.70
N SER A 224 -2.47 13.14 45.76
CA SER A 224 -2.56 12.40 47.02
C SER A 224 -1.22 12.31 47.74
N VAL A 225 -0.11 12.07 47.03
CA VAL A 225 1.23 12.04 47.64
C VAL A 225 1.61 13.44 48.15
N ASN A 226 1.29 14.49 47.39
CA ASN A 226 1.55 15.88 47.78
C ASN A 226 0.71 16.32 48.99
N SER A 227 -0.53 15.82 49.14
CA SER A 227 -1.36 16.09 50.32
C SER A 227 -0.88 15.32 51.56
N HIS A 228 -0.38 14.08 51.38
CA HIS A 228 0.23 13.30 52.46
C HIS A 228 1.59 13.87 52.91
N SER A 229 2.38 14.47 52.02
CA SER A 229 3.63 15.15 52.41
C SER A 229 3.40 16.49 53.12
N ALA A 230 2.25 17.13 52.92
CA ALA A 230 1.89 18.35 53.63
C ALA A 230 1.39 18.10 55.07
N HIS A 231 1.06 16.86 55.42
CA HIS A 231 0.50 16.45 56.72
C HIS A 231 1.47 15.63 57.59
N SER A 232 2.71 15.37 57.16
CA SER A 232 3.67 14.57 57.92
C SER A 232 4.73 15.41 58.65
N TYR A 233 4.30 16.15 59.67
CA TYR A 233 5.17 16.56 60.77
C TYR A 233 4.45 16.30 62.08
N ASP A 234 4.36 15.04 62.49
CA ASP A 234 4.43 14.66 63.90
C ASP A 234 4.58 13.13 64.11
N VAL A 235 5.32 12.77 65.16
CA VAL A 235 5.33 11.48 65.91
C VAL A 235 6.16 10.26 65.42
N THR A 236 7.32 10.12 66.07
CA THR A 236 8.06 8.94 66.63
C THR A 236 7.90 7.48 66.15
N ALA A 237 9.09 6.85 65.99
CA ALA A 237 9.55 5.48 66.33
C ALA A 237 9.03 4.20 65.62
N GLU A 238 9.92 3.59 64.82
CA GLU A 238 10.25 2.17 64.48
C GLU A 238 9.25 0.98 64.69
N PRO A 239 9.44 -0.18 64.03
CA PRO A 239 9.66 -0.49 62.60
C PRO A 239 8.72 -1.62 62.09
N THR A 240 8.63 -1.87 60.77
CA THR A 240 8.46 -3.19 60.08
C THR A 240 7.76 -3.09 58.70
N THR A 241 8.57 -3.27 57.66
CA THR A 241 8.32 -3.73 56.26
C THR A 241 7.50 -2.89 55.24
N PRO A 242 7.92 -2.90 53.96
CA PRO A 242 7.46 -1.97 52.92
C PRO A 242 6.40 -2.58 51.97
N PRO A 243 5.68 -1.73 51.20
CA PRO A 243 5.46 -2.08 49.81
C PRO A 243 5.74 -0.92 48.83
N VAL A 244 6.69 -1.20 47.93
CA VAL A 244 6.65 -0.97 46.49
C VAL A 244 6.26 0.45 46.02
N GLN A 245 7.28 1.29 45.82
CA GLN A 245 7.21 2.40 44.86
C GLN A 245 7.67 1.90 43.48
N SER A 246 6.87 2.16 42.46
CA SER A 246 7.16 1.90 41.06
C SER A 246 8.28 2.83 40.55
N PRO A 247 9.27 2.32 39.78
CA PRO A 247 10.40 3.11 39.35
C PRO A 247 10.06 3.92 38.10
N VAL A 248 10.15 5.25 38.20
CA VAL A 248 10.47 6.10 37.05
C VAL A 248 11.79 5.57 36.47
N LYS A 249 11.76 5.15 35.21
CA LYS A 249 12.92 4.62 34.47
C LYS A 249 13.98 5.72 34.31
N LYS A 250 14.79 5.93 35.34
CA LYS A 250 16.10 6.56 35.20
C LYS A 250 16.96 5.63 34.32
N ALA A 251 17.66 6.21 33.36
CA ALA A 251 18.53 5.49 32.43
C ALA A 251 19.46 4.53 33.19
N HIS A 252 19.59 3.30 32.71
CA HIS A 252 20.36 2.24 33.35
C HIS A 252 21.84 2.62 33.61
N SER A 253 22.37 3.57 32.84
CA SER A 253 23.72 4.12 33.01
C SER A 253 23.90 4.90 34.32
N SER A 254 22.89 5.64 34.81
CA SER A 254 23.02 6.43 36.03
C SER A 254 23.05 5.57 37.30
N ARG A 255 22.28 4.46 37.29
CA ARG A 255 22.32 3.45 38.36
C ARG A 255 23.67 2.73 38.41
N HIS A 256 24.28 2.49 37.25
CA HIS A 256 25.59 1.83 37.17
C HIS A 256 26.72 2.75 37.64
N LEU A 257 26.67 4.04 37.31
CA LEU A 257 27.62 5.04 37.82
C LEU A 257 27.49 5.19 39.34
N GLU A 258 26.26 5.17 39.88
CA GLU A 258 26.03 5.12 41.33
C GLU A 258 26.59 3.84 41.96
N SER A 259 26.46 2.67 41.31
CA SER A 259 27.02 1.40 41.82
C SER A 259 28.55 1.39 41.82
N LEU A 260 29.20 1.94 40.79
CA LEU A 260 30.65 2.11 40.71
C LEU A 260 31.15 3.10 41.74
N LYS A 261 30.43 4.20 41.96
CA LYS A 261 30.75 5.20 42.99
C LYS A 261 30.61 4.63 44.40
N GLN A 262 29.60 3.78 44.63
CA GLN A 262 29.43 3.08 45.90
C GLN A 262 30.53 2.02 46.11
N LEU A 263 30.92 1.31 45.05
CA LEU A 263 31.99 0.32 45.12
C LEU A 263 33.36 0.98 45.33
N SER A 264 33.65 2.09 44.64
CA SER A 264 34.90 2.84 44.83
C SER A 264 34.98 3.46 46.21
N SER A 265 33.87 4.02 46.71
CA SER A 265 33.78 4.50 48.09
C SER A 265 33.99 3.36 49.09
N ARG A 266 33.40 2.18 48.84
CA ARG A 266 33.61 0.99 49.68
C ARG A 266 35.06 0.50 49.62
N GLN A 267 35.69 0.45 48.46
CA GLN A 267 37.10 0.09 48.30
C GLN A 267 38.00 1.10 49.03
N GLN A 268 37.70 2.39 48.94
CA GLN A 268 38.42 3.43 49.66
C GLN A 268 38.31 3.27 51.17
N THR A 269 37.12 2.96 51.70
CA THR A 269 36.97 2.66 53.15
C THR A 269 37.69 1.38 53.58
N VAL A 270 37.83 0.38 52.71
CA VAL A 270 38.60 -0.84 53.00
C VAL A 270 40.09 -0.54 52.99
N ILE A 271 40.56 0.27 52.04
CA ILE A 271 41.96 0.73 51.99
C ILE A 271 42.29 1.58 53.23
N GLU A 272 41.41 2.50 53.62
CA GLU A 272 41.57 3.29 54.85
C GLU A 272 41.60 2.40 56.09
N LYS A 273 40.71 1.40 56.20
CA LYS A 273 40.74 0.44 57.32
C LYS A 273 41.98 -0.46 57.31
N LEU A 274 42.51 -0.80 56.13
CA LEU A 274 43.77 -1.55 56.01
C LEU A 274 44.97 -0.68 56.37
N GLN A 275 44.96 0.59 55.98
CA GLN A 275 45.98 1.57 56.37
C GLN A 275 45.94 1.83 57.88
N GLU A 276 44.76 2.00 58.47
CA GLU A 276 44.57 2.16 59.91
C GLU A 276 44.97 0.89 60.68
N ALA A 277 44.69 -0.30 60.13
CA ALA A 277 45.19 -1.57 60.66
C ALA A 277 46.72 -1.69 60.57
N LEU A 278 47.33 -1.22 59.48
CA LEU A 278 48.80 -1.17 59.29
C LEU A 278 49.48 -0.15 60.21
N ASP A 279 48.86 1.00 60.42
CA ASP A 279 49.37 2.07 61.29
C ASP A 279 49.23 1.68 62.77
N SER A 280 48.13 1.01 63.16
CA SER A 280 47.97 0.44 64.50
C SER A 280 48.86 -0.80 64.75
N GLN A 281 49.18 -1.57 63.70
CA GLN A 281 50.16 -2.68 63.73
C GLN A 281 51.59 -2.22 64.05
N ARG A 282 51.91 -0.93 63.87
CA ARG A 282 53.19 -0.36 64.31
C ARG A 282 53.30 -0.25 65.85
N SER A 283 52.18 -0.44 66.58
CA SER A 283 52.09 -0.20 68.03
C SER A 283 51.88 -1.44 68.92
N GLU A 284 51.45 -2.61 68.42
CA GLU A 284 51.12 -3.78 69.27
C GLU A 284 51.71 -5.13 68.77
N LYS A 285 52.54 -5.77 69.62
CA LYS A 285 53.22 -7.05 69.37
C LYS A 285 52.42 -8.25 69.91
N THR A 286 51.61 -8.91 69.08
CA THR A 286 51.05 -10.25 69.36
C THR A 286 50.87 -11.07 68.07
N ASP A 287 51.76 -12.02 67.80
CA ASP A 287 51.93 -12.65 66.47
C ASP A 287 50.77 -13.57 65.99
N ASP A 288 50.00 -14.21 66.87
CA ASP A 288 48.99 -15.20 66.43
C ASP A 288 47.67 -14.57 65.94
N SER A 289 47.19 -13.50 66.57
CA SER A 289 45.99 -12.76 66.11
C SER A 289 46.22 -11.97 64.81
N HIS A 290 47.49 -11.72 64.47
CA HIS A 290 47.91 -11.02 63.26
C HIS A 290 47.79 -11.91 62.02
N THR A 291 48.11 -13.19 62.12
CA THR A 291 48.03 -14.10 60.96
C THR A 291 46.59 -14.42 60.59
N GLU A 292 45.69 -14.57 61.58
CA GLU A 292 44.27 -14.81 61.33
C GLU A 292 43.55 -13.58 60.75
N SER A 293 43.82 -12.38 61.30
CA SER A 293 43.22 -11.15 60.78
C SER A 293 43.74 -10.80 59.37
N GLN A 294 45.02 -11.04 59.07
CA GLN A 294 45.57 -10.92 57.72
C GLN A 294 44.94 -11.93 56.76
N LYS A 295 44.76 -13.19 57.17
CA LYS A 295 44.11 -14.21 56.34
C LYS A 295 42.66 -13.85 56.01
N VAL A 296 41.89 -13.35 56.99
CA VAL A 296 40.51 -12.89 56.78
C VAL A 296 40.46 -11.65 55.86
N ALA A 297 41.43 -10.74 55.98
CA ALA A 297 41.53 -9.58 55.09
C ALA A 297 41.87 -9.96 53.64
N ILE A 298 42.80 -10.91 53.45
CA ILE A 298 43.17 -11.44 52.13
C ILE A 298 42.00 -12.19 51.49
N GLU A 299 41.31 -13.06 52.24
CA GLU A 299 40.13 -13.78 51.74
C GLU A 299 39.00 -12.81 51.35
N ARG A 300 38.84 -11.71 52.10
CA ARG A 300 37.89 -10.64 51.76
C ARG A 300 38.31 -9.86 50.51
N LEU A 301 39.61 -9.63 50.31
CA LEU A 301 40.14 -9.01 49.09
C LEU A 301 39.98 -9.92 47.87
N GLU A 302 40.25 -11.22 48.00
CA GLU A 302 40.05 -12.22 46.94
C GLU A 302 38.58 -12.30 46.54
N ARG A 303 37.67 -12.34 47.53
CA ARG A 303 36.23 -12.30 47.27
C ARG A 303 35.80 -11.02 46.56
N MET A 304 36.29 -9.87 46.99
CA MET A 304 35.96 -8.58 46.35
C MET A 304 36.57 -8.48 44.94
N SER A 305 37.75 -9.07 44.72
CA SER A 305 38.37 -9.17 43.40
C SER A 305 37.53 -10.06 42.48
N ALA A 306 37.05 -11.21 42.96
CA ALA A 306 36.15 -12.06 42.19
C ALA A 306 34.82 -11.36 41.87
N GLU A 307 34.25 -10.62 42.83
CA GLU A 307 33.06 -9.79 42.60
C GLU A 307 33.33 -8.69 41.54
N SER A 308 34.52 -8.08 41.52
CA SER A 308 34.90 -7.09 40.49
C SER A 308 35.10 -7.70 39.10
N LEU A 309 35.69 -8.88 39.00
CA LEU A 309 35.85 -9.59 37.73
C LEU A 309 34.49 -10.00 37.16
N SER A 310 33.59 -10.47 38.01
CA SER A 310 32.22 -10.80 37.60
C SER A 310 31.45 -9.58 37.09
N LEU A 311 31.62 -8.41 37.73
CA LEU A 311 30.99 -7.18 37.28
C LEU A 311 31.58 -6.71 35.94
N ILE A 312 32.90 -6.83 35.75
CA ILE A 312 33.57 -6.49 34.47
C ILE A 312 33.07 -7.39 33.34
N GLU A 313 32.91 -8.69 33.60
CA GLU A 313 32.36 -9.64 32.63
C GLU A 313 30.91 -9.29 32.26
N GLN A 314 30.08 -8.93 33.25
CA GLN A 314 28.73 -8.45 32.99
C GLN A 314 28.72 -7.15 32.16
N LEU A 315 29.62 -6.21 32.45
CA LEU A 315 29.76 -4.97 31.68
C LEU A 315 30.20 -5.23 30.25
N ASN A 316 31.13 -6.16 30.02
CA ASN A 316 31.54 -6.55 28.66
C ASN A 316 30.38 -7.18 27.89
N ALA A 317 29.59 -8.06 28.52
CA ALA A 317 28.42 -8.64 27.88
C ALA A 317 27.35 -7.56 27.57
N GLU A 318 27.14 -6.60 28.46
CA GLU A 318 26.25 -5.45 28.19
C GLU A 318 26.79 -4.55 27.07
N LEU A 319 28.11 -4.36 26.98
CA LEU A 319 28.77 -3.62 25.90
C LEU A 319 28.61 -4.35 24.56
N ASP A 320 28.77 -5.67 24.53
CA ASP A 320 28.56 -6.48 23.33
C ASP A 320 27.11 -6.45 22.85
N THR A 321 26.14 -6.55 23.78
CA THR A 321 24.71 -6.45 23.43
C THR A 321 24.32 -5.06 22.94
N THR A 322 24.89 -3.99 23.53
CA THR A 322 24.65 -2.62 23.06
C THR A 322 25.30 -2.38 21.69
N ASN A 323 26.50 -2.91 21.43
CA ASN A 323 27.13 -2.86 20.11
C ASN A 323 26.28 -3.56 19.05
N LEU A 324 25.74 -4.75 19.35
CA LEU A 324 24.81 -5.45 18.45
C LEU A 324 23.55 -4.61 18.18
N SER A 325 23.03 -3.92 19.20
CA SER A 325 21.88 -3.03 19.03
C SER A 325 22.22 -1.82 18.16
N ILE A 326 23.40 -1.22 18.31
CA ILE A 326 23.88 -0.11 17.49
C ILE A 326 24.05 -0.54 16.04
N GLU A 327 24.62 -1.71 15.79
CA GLU A 327 24.79 -2.23 14.43
C GLU A 327 23.43 -2.50 13.77
N SER A 328 22.46 -3.05 14.53
CA SER A 328 21.10 -3.23 14.03
C SER A 328 20.41 -1.91 13.69
N LEU A 329 20.61 -0.86 14.51
CA LEU A 329 20.09 0.47 14.26
C LEU A 329 20.77 1.12 13.05
N ARG A 330 22.09 0.95 12.89
CA ARG A 330 22.82 1.42 11.70
C ARG A 330 22.30 0.76 10.44
N GLN A 331 22.04 -0.54 10.48
CA GLN A 331 21.46 -1.26 9.36
C GLN A 331 20.05 -0.74 9.02
N ASP A 332 19.18 -0.52 10.01
CA ASP A 332 17.83 0.03 9.82
C ASP A 332 17.84 1.48 9.29
N ILE A 333 18.77 2.31 9.76
CA ILE A 333 18.96 3.67 9.23
C ILE A 333 19.43 3.60 7.78
N SER A 334 20.39 2.72 7.46
CA SER A 334 20.90 2.57 6.09
C SER A 334 19.82 2.07 5.11
N SER A 335 18.93 1.18 5.56
CA SER A 335 17.84 0.67 4.72
C SER A 335 16.77 1.74 4.50
N LYS A 336 16.43 2.52 5.53
CA LYS A 336 15.50 3.65 5.43
C LYS A 336 16.05 4.77 4.53
N ASN A 337 17.34 5.08 4.63
CA ASN A 337 17.97 6.06 3.74
C ASN A 337 17.92 5.62 2.28
N LYS A 338 18.18 4.34 1.98
CA LYS A 338 18.00 3.81 0.61
C LYS A 338 16.54 3.90 0.15
N ALA A 339 15.59 3.52 1.00
CA ALA A 339 14.17 3.63 0.66
C ALA A 339 13.72 5.07 0.41
N LEU A 340 14.25 6.05 1.16
CA LEU A 340 14.00 7.47 0.92
C LEU A 340 14.59 7.93 -0.41
N GLN A 341 15.82 7.52 -0.73
CA GLN A 341 16.47 7.84 -2.00
C GLN A 341 15.69 7.28 -3.19
N ASP A 342 15.18 6.04 -3.09
CA ASP A 342 14.35 5.43 -4.14
C ASP A 342 13.01 6.17 -4.33
N ILE A 343 12.40 6.66 -3.25
CA ILE A 343 11.16 7.46 -3.32
C ILE A 343 11.44 8.83 -3.95
N GLU A 344 12.53 9.48 -3.57
CA GLU A 344 12.94 10.77 -4.13
C GLU A 344 13.23 10.65 -5.64
N GLN A 345 13.89 9.58 -6.05
CA GLN A 345 14.13 9.30 -7.47
C GLN A 345 12.82 9.10 -8.23
N LYS A 346 11.89 8.30 -7.68
CA LYS A 346 10.56 8.09 -8.29
C LYS A 346 9.77 9.38 -8.40
N LEU A 347 9.85 10.27 -7.41
CA LEU A 347 9.17 11.56 -7.45
C LEU A 347 9.71 12.46 -8.58
N LYS A 348 11.03 12.54 -8.71
CA LYS A 348 11.68 13.30 -9.81
C LYS A 348 11.34 12.74 -11.18
N GLU A 349 11.26 11.42 -11.33
CA GLU A 349 10.85 10.76 -12.57
C GLU A 349 9.37 11.01 -12.90
N THR A 350 8.48 11.00 -11.90
CA THR A 350 7.04 11.27 -12.11
C THR A 350 6.77 12.73 -12.43
N ASP A 351 7.41 13.68 -11.75
CA ASP A 351 7.14 15.12 -11.95
C ASP A 351 7.60 15.59 -13.33
N THR A 352 8.78 15.13 -13.77
CA THR A 352 9.29 15.42 -15.12
C THR A 352 8.45 14.75 -16.20
N SER A 353 7.93 13.54 -15.96
CA SER A 353 7.06 12.83 -16.90
C SER A 353 5.67 13.46 -17.02
N VAL A 354 5.11 14.00 -15.93
CA VAL A 354 3.78 14.63 -15.97
C VAL A 354 3.85 15.98 -16.67
N ILE A 355 4.84 16.82 -16.37
CA ILE A 355 5.01 18.13 -17.02
C ILE A 355 5.39 17.98 -18.50
N SER A 356 6.31 17.06 -18.84
CA SER A 356 6.65 16.79 -20.25
C SER A 356 5.48 16.14 -21.01
N GLY A 357 4.73 15.24 -20.37
CA GLY A 357 3.51 14.66 -20.92
C GLY A 357 2.47 15.72 -21.22
N LEU A 358 2.21 16.63 -20.29
CA LEU A 358 1.18 17.66 -20.44
C LEU A 358 1.57 18.70 -21.50
N THR A 359 2.83 19.15 -21.53
CA THR A 359 3.34 20.04 -22.58
C THR A 359 3.32 19.40 -23.97
N SER A 360 3.66 18.11 -24.09
CA SER A 360 3.61 17.39 -25.36
C SER A 360 2.17 17.18 -25.87
N ILE A 361 1.23 16.84 -24.98
CA ILE A 361 -0.21 16.73 -25.31
C ILE A 361 -0.74 18.09 -25.76
N GLN A 362 -0.31 19.17 -25.12
CA GLN A 362 -0.72 20.52 -25.48
C GLN A 362 -0.17 20.95 -26.85
N ALA A 363 1.09 20.64 -27.15
CA ALA A 363 1.69 20.88 -28.46
C ALA A 363 0.93 20.11 -29.57
N ASN A 364 0.59 18.85 -29.33
CA ASN A 364 -0.17 18.03 -30.28
C ASN A 364 -1.61 18.56 -30.47
N LYS A 365 -2.27 18.99 -29.39
CA LYS A 365 -3.59 19.65 -29.48
C LYS A 365 -3.53 20.96 -30.28
N LYS A 366 -2.45 21.72 -30.16
CA LYS A 366 -2.23 22.96 -30.92
C LYS A 366 -2.02 22.67 -32.41
N GLU A 367 -1.19 21.68 -32.73
CA GLU A 367 -0.93 21.27 -34.12
C GLU A 367 -2.19 20.72 -34.82
N THR A 368 -2.96 19.86 -34.14
CA THR A 368 -4.23 19.34 -34.68
C THR A 368 -5.27 20.44 -34.86
N PHE A 369 -5.31 21.40 -33.93
CA PHE A 369 -6.19 22.55 -34.03
C PHE A 369 -5.81 23.48 -35.19
N ASP A 370 -4.51 23.78 -35.35
CA ASP A 370 -4.01 24.59 -36.47
C ASP A 370 -4.31 23.92 -37.82
N SER A 371 -4.24 22.58 -37.90
CA SER A 371 -4.64 21.83 -39.08
C SER A 371 -6.14 21.92 -39.39
N ILE A 372 -7.01 21.90 -38.36
CA ILE A 372 -8.46 22.06 -38.54
C ILE A 372 -8.79 23.48 -39.01
N LYS A 373 -8.14 24.49 -38.41
CA LYS A 373 -8.30 25.89 -38.78
C LYS A 373 -7.89 26.13 -40.23
N LEU A 374 -6.76 25.56 -40.66
CA LEU A 374 -6.27 25.65 -42.03
C LEU A 374 -7.24 24.98 -43.02
N GLY A 375 -7.77 23.81 -42.68
CA GLY A 375 -8.81 23.13 -43.48
C GLY A 375 -10.12 23.92 -43.55
N LEU A 376 -10.52 24.62 -42.48
CA LEU A 376 -11.71 25.47 -42.48
C LEU A 376 -11.52 26.71 -43.35
N THR A 377 -10.33 27.34 -43.31
CA THR A 377 -10.01 28.49 -44.16
C THR A 377 -9.95 28.12 -45.64
N GLU A 378 -9.43 26.94 -45.99
CA GLU A 378 -9.42 26.42 -47.36
C GLU A 378 -10.83 26.10 -47.89
N VAL A 379 -11.74 25.67 -47.00
CA VAL A 379 -13.16 25.44 -47.35
C VAL A 379 -13.92 26.77 -47.49
N GLN A 380 -13.58 27.78 -46.69
CA GLN A 380 -14.20 29.10 -46.72
C GLN A 380 -13.77 29.95 -47.93
N ASP A 381 -12.55 29.77 -48.44
CA ASP A 381 -12.05 30.46 -49.64
C ASP A 381 -12.61 29.87 -50.95
N ASN A 382 -13.27 28.70 -50.91
CA ASN A 382 -13.97 28.13 -52.06
C ASN A 382 -15.39 28.73 -52.20
N GLU A 383 -15.53 29.78 -53.01
CA GLU A 383 -16.74 30.62 -53.25
C GLU A 383 -18.07 29.91 -53.66
N ASN A 384 -18.15 28.57 -53.69
CA ASN A 384 -19.29 27.83 -54.25
C ASN A 384 -20.18 27.07 -53.26
N THR A 385 -20.04 27.26 -51.94
CA THR A 385 -20.83 26.50 -50.97
C THR A 385 -22.04 27.27 -50.42
N HIS A 386 -23.24 26.74 -50.65
CA HIS A 386 -24.53 27.21 -50.09
C HIS A 386 -24.63 27.08 -48.54
N ASN A 387 -23.50 26.89 -47.86
CA ASN A 387 -23.36 26.56 -46.44
C ASN A 387 -22.55 27.60 -45.65
N ASP A 388 -22.41 28.84 -46.16
CA ASP A 388 -21.68 29.93 -45.50
C ASP A 388 -22.10 30.14 -44.03
N PHE A 389 -23.37 29.91 -43.70
CA PHE A 389 -23.84 29.99 -42.30
C PHE A 389 -23.19 28.93 -41.39
N PHE A 390 -23.13 27.67 -41.84
CA PHE A 390 -22.52 26.57 -41.09
C PHE A 390 -20.99 26.73 -41.00
N ILE A 391 -20.35 27.20 -42.08
CA ILE A 391 -18.90 27.47 -42.10
C ILE A 391 -18.56 28.59 -41.10
N ASN A 392 -19.36 29.67 -41.06
CA ASN A 392 -19.16 30.76 -40.09
C ASN A 392 -19.45 30.34 -38.65
N GLU A 393 -20.43 29.46 -38.42
CA GLU A 393 -20.74 28.94 -37.09
C GLU A 393 -19.60 28.04 -36.58
N HIS A 394 -19.09 27.14 -37.43
CA HIS A 394 -17.90 26.34 -37.10
C HIS A 394 -16.63 27.19 -36.96
N ALA A 395 -16.47 28.27 -37.73
CA ALA A 395 -15.35 29.20 -37.56
C ALA A 395 -15.38 29.89 -36.17
N LYS A 396 -16.57 30.25 -35.68
CA LYS A 396 -16.74 30.80 -34.32
C LYS A 396 -16.52 29.76 -33.22
N GLU A 397 -16.96 28.52 -33.44
CA GLU A 397 -16.68 27.41 -32.52
C GLU A 397 -15.17 27.14 -32.44
N VAL A 398 -14.48 27.15 -33.59
CA VAL A 398 -13.02 27.05 -33.67
C VAL A 398 -12.37 28.21 -32.92
N GLU A 399 -12.77 29.47 -33.15
CA GLU A 399 -12.23 30.61 -32.41
C GLU A 399 -12.45 30.50 -30.89
N ASN A 400 -13.59 29.98 -30.44
CA ASN A 400 -13.86 29.74 -29.02
C ASN A 400 -13.00 28.62 -28.44
N LEU A 401 -12.73 27.56 -29.22
CA LEU A 401 -11.81 26.49 -28.86
C LEU A 401 -10.35 27.00 -28.81
N GLU A 402 -9.96 27.92 -29.70
CA GLU A 402 -8.66 28.59 -29.66
C GLU A 402 -8.49 29.37 -28.35
N ARG A 403 -9.53 30.13 -27.96
CA ARG A 403 -9.54 30.87 -26.69
C ARG A 403 -9.41 29.93 -25.49
N LEU A 404 -10.17 28.84 -25.47
CA LEU A 404 -10.09 27.82 -24.42
C LEU A 404 -8.72 27.13 -24.37
N LEU A 405 -8.09 26.89 -25.53
CA LEU A 405 -6.76 26.30 -25.62
C LEU A 405 -5.71 27.27 -25.08
N GLN A 406 -5.79 28.56 -25.41
CA GLN A 406 -4.93 29.62 -24.85
C GLN A 406 -5.14 29.80 -23.34
N GLU A 407 -6.38 29.75 -22.86
CA GLU A 407 -6.71 29.75 -21.42
C GLU A 407 -6.11 28.51 -20.71
N SER A 408 -6.10 27.35 -21.36
CA SER A 408 -5.43 26.16 -20.83
C SER A 408 -3.91 26.27 -20.85
N GLU A 409 -3.33 26.90 -21.89
CA GLU A 409 -1.88 27.14 -22.01
C GLU A 409 -1.39 28.07 -20.91
N THR A 410 -2.09 29.18 -20.69
CA THR A 410 -1.80 30.13 -19.60
C THR A 410 -1.98 29.51 -18.21
N CYS A 411 -2.93 28.60 -18.03
CA CYS A 411 -3.10 27.87 -16.76
C CYS A 411 -1.94 26.90 -16.50
N VAL A 412 -1.47 26.18 -17.52
CA VAL A 412 -0.32 25.27 -17.42
C VAL A 412 0.97 26.04 -17.17
N GLU A 413 1.18 27.17 -17.83
CA GLU A 413 2.32 28.05 -17.58
C GLU A 413 2.29 28.63 -16.16
N LEU A 414 1.11 29.05 -15.67
CA LEU A 414 0.94 29.49 -14.28
C LEU A 414 1.25 28.38 -13.28
N LEU A 415 0.80 27.14 -13.53
CA LEU A 415 1.12 26.00 -12.68
C LEU A 415 2.62 25.68 -12.69
N ALA A 416 3.26 25.75 -13.85
CA ALA A 416 4.72 25.56 -13.94
C ALA A 416 5.48 26.67 -13.19
N GLN A 417 5.00 27.91 -13.27
CA GLN A 417 5.57 29.03 -12.53
C GLN A 417 5.34 28.89 -11.02
N GLU A 418 4.14 28.51 -10.58
CA GLU A 418 3.81 28.30 -9.17
C GLU A 418 4.66 27.18 -8.56
N LEU A 419 4.88 26.11 -9.33
CA LEU A 419 5.74 25.00 -8.94
C LEU A 419 7.21 25.44 -8.84
N GLN A 420 7.71 26.20 -9.82
CA GLN A 420 9.06 26.79 -9.76
C GLN A 420 9.22 27.73 -8.56
N THR A 421 8.20 28.55 -8.24
CA THR A 421 8.24 29.42 -7.06
C THR A 421 8.24 28.59 -5.77
N SER A 422 7.41 27.54 -5.70
CA SER A 422 7.39 26.63 -4.55
C SER A 422 8.72 25.91 -4.36
N GLU A 423 9.38 25.47 -5.44
CA GLU A 423 10.72 24.87 -5.38
C GLU A 423 11.75 25.88 -4.86
N SER A 424 11.72 27.12 -5.34
CA SER A 424 12.62 28.17 -4.86
C SER A 424 12.40 28.51 -3.38
N GLU A 425 11.15 28.50 -2.91
CA GLU A 425 10.82 28.68 -1.49
C GLU A 425 11.31 27.51 -0.64
N THR A 426 11.23 26.28 -1.13
CA THR A 426 11.78 25.12 -0.43
C THR A 426 13.30 25.15 -0.36
N ASP A 427 13.99 25.54 -1.43
CA ASP A 427 15.44 25.71 -1.46
C ASP A 427 15.88 26.82 -0.49
N GLU A 428 15.12 27.93 -0.43
CA GLU A 428 15.38 29.01 0.51
C GLU A 428 15.14 28.59 1.96
N LEU A 429 14.10 27.81 2.23
CA LEU A 429 13.83 27.22 3.54
C LEU A 429 14.94 26.23 3.94
N GLU A 430 15.40 25.38 3.03
CA GLU A 430 16.50 24.46 3.29
C GLU A 430 17.79 25.22 3.60
N ALA A 431 18.12 26.25 2.82
CA ALA A 431 19.26 27.12 3.08
C ALA A 431 19.16 27.85 4.43
N ASN A 432 17.95 28.29 4.82
CA ASN A 432 17.70 28.93 6.10
C ASN A 432 17.76 27.93 7.27
N ILE A 433 17.32 26.68 7.08
CA ILE A 433 17.48 25.61 8.08
C ILE A 433 18.96 25.26 8.24
N LEU A 434 19.71 25.13 7.14
CA LEU A 434 21.16 24.87 7.19
C LEU A 434 21.91 26.01 7.89
N LYS A 435 21.54 27.27 7.62
CA LYS A 435 22.07 28.43 8.35
C LYS A 435 21.67 28.42 9.82
N ALA A 436 20.42 28.12 10.16
CA ALA A 436 19.95 28.05 11.55
C ALA A 436 20.61 26.89 12.33
N VAL A 437 20.90 25.76 11.68
CA VAL A 437 21.67 24.64 12.24
C VAL A 437 23.13 25.04 12.43
N ALA A 438 23.72 25.80 11.49
CA ALA A 438 25.06 26.34 11.63
C ALA A 438 25.16 27.42 12.75
N GLU A 439 24.13 28.25 12.89
CA GLU A 439 24.03 29.28 13.95
C GLU A 439 23.72 28.67 15.33
N GLN A 440 22.94 27.59 15.42
CA GLN A 440 22.77 26.79 16.64
C GLN A 440 24.04 26.02 17.04
N SER A 441 24.97 25.81 16.10
CA SER A 441 26.31 25.28 16.37
C SER A 441 27.29 26.35 16.89
N GLY A 442 26.83 27.58 17.15
CA GLY A 442 27.59 28.65 17.79
C GLY A 442 27.83 28.38 19.29
N GLY A 443 28.78 27.49 19.57
CA GLY A 443 29.29 27.11 20.89
C GLY A 443 30.68 26.46 20.76
N ASP A 444 31.66 27.31 20.46
CA ASP A 444 32.98 27.06 19.86
C ASP A 444 34.05 26.40 20.77
N GLN A 445 33.77 25.20 21.29
CA GLN A 445 34.82 24.32 21.87
C GLN A 445 34.58 22.84 21.56
N THR A 446 33.33 22.41 21.39
CA THR A 446 33.00 21.00 21.18
C THR A 446 33.11 20.57 19.72
N SER A 447 32.96 21.47 18.74
CA SER A 447 33.08 21.12 17.32
C SER A 447 34.52 20.85 16.91
N ASP A 448 35.46 21.65 17.41
CA ASP A 448 36.89 21.48 17.13
C ASP A 448 37.45 20.25 17.83
N GLU A 449 37.04 20.00 19.08
CA GLU A 449 37.38 18.78 19.81
C GLU A 449 36.73 17.54 19.17
N LEU A 450 35.50 17.64 18.67
CA LEU A 450 34.81 16.53 18.00
C LEU A 450 35.37 16.28 16.60
N ASN A 451 35.84 17.31 15.90
CA ASN A 451 36.56 17.15 14.63
C ASN A 451 37.96 16.57 14.84
N ALA A 452 38.68 16.96 15.90
CA ALA A 452 39.95 16.35 16.29
C ALA A 452 39.77 14.88 16.68
N LEU A 453 38.74 14.56 17.48
CA LEU A 453 38.38 13.19 17.85
C LEU A 453 37.92 12.37 16.64
N ARG A 454 37.23 12.97 15.66
CA ARG A 454 36.87 12.29 14.41
C ARG A 454 38.10 11.96 13.56
N GLU A 455 39.06 12.87 13.47
CA GLU A 455 40.30 12.64 12.73
C GLU A 455 41.18 11.60 13.45
N GLU A 456 41.26 11.63 14.77
CA GLU A 456 41.93 10.59 15.58
C GLU A 456 41.26 9.22 15.41
N ASN A 457 39.93 9.16 15.43
CA ASN A 457 39.19 7.91 15.21
C ASN A 457 39.41 7.36 13.80
N LYS A 458 39.51 8.24 12.79
CA LYS A 458 39.83 7.86 11.42
C LYS A 458 41.27 7.34 11.31
N GLN A 459 42.23 7.95 12.01
CA GLN A 459 43.61 7.45 12.07
C GLN A 459 43.70 6.09 12.78
N LEU A 460 43.00 5.91 13.90
CA LEU A 460 42.93 4.63 14.62
C LEU A 460 42.23 3.55 13.80
N ALA A 461 41.18 3.89 13.04
CA ALA A 461 40.52 2.96 12.13
C ALA A 461 41.45 2.50 10.99
N ASN A 462 42.23 3.43 10.42
CA ASN A 462 43.24 3.10 9.41
C ASN A 462 44.34 2.22 10.01
N GLN A 463 44.87 2.54 11.19
CA GLN A 463 45.85 1.71 11.89
C GLN A 463 45.29 0.31 12.20
N THR A 464 44.03 0.21 12.61
CA THR A 464 43.37 -1.08 12.87
C THR A 464 43.20 -1.88 11.58
N SER A 465 42.86 -1.22 10.47
CA SER A 465 42.81 -1.85 9.14
C SER A 465 44.18 -2.35 8.70
N ASP A 466 45.23 -1.56 8.89
CA ASP A 466 46.60 -1.94 8.54
C ASP A 466 47.10 -3.11 9.40
N ILE A 467 46.82 -3.10 10.71
CA ILE A 467 47.13 -4.22 11.61
C ILE A 467 46.33 -5.46 11.20
N LYS A 468 45.05 -5.32 10.85
CA LYS A 468 44.22 -6.43 10.36
C LYS A 468 44.76 -7.00 9.05
N ALA A 469 45.23 -6.16 8.14
CA ALA A 469 45.86 -6.59 6.90
C ALA A 469 47.18 -7.33 7.18
N GLN A 470 48.02 -6.80 8.08
CA GLN A 470 49.25 -7.47 8.51
C GLN A 470 48.98 -8.81 9.21
N ILE A 471 47.94 -8.91 10.04
CA ILE A 471 47.54 -10.16 10.69
C ILE A 471 47.01 -11.16 9.65
N MET A 472 46.19 -10.73 8.68
CA MET A 472 45.76 -11.61 7.59
C MET A 472 46.93 -12.08 6.74
N GLU A 473 47.88 -11.20 6.44
CA GLU A 473 49.08 -11.55 5.68
C GLU A 473 49.97 -12.52 6.48
N GLN A 474 50.11 -12.33 7.79
CA GLN A 474 50.82 -13.27 8.67
C GLN A 474 50.10 -14.62 8.73
N ALA A 475 48.79 -14.64 8.98
CA ALA A 475 47.98 -15.86 9.06
C ALA A 475 48.01 -16.67 7.75
N THR A 476 48.01 -15.99 6.59
CA THR A 476 48.05 -16.66 5.29
C THR A 476 49.46 -17.12 4.90
N ASN A 477 50.51 -16.36 5.21
CA ASN A 477 51.88 -16.74 4.82
C ASN A 477 52.54 -17.78 5.73
N THR A 478 52.21 -17.86 7.03
CA THR A 478 52.91 -18.80 7.93
C THR A 478 52.33 -20.20 7.86
N ASP A 479 51.01 -20.33 7.90
CA ASP A 479 50.36 -21.64 8.05
C ASP A 479 50.33 -22.40 6.74
N GLU A 480 50.01 -21.74 5.61
CA GLU A 480 49.98 -22.41 4.31
C GLU A 480 51.37 -22.87 3.87
N ARG A 481 52.42 -22.06 4.11
CA ARG A 481 53.80 -22.46 3.82
C ARG A 481 54.27 -23.59 4.74
N ALA A 482 53.97 -23.51 6.04
CA ALA A 482 54.29 -24.57 6.99
C ALA A 482 53.61 -25.89 6.61
N LEU A 483 52.31 -25.87 6.30
CA LEU A 483 51.56 -27.04 5.84
C LEU A 483 52.14 -27.61 4.53
N ARG A 484 52.52 -26.76 3.56
CA ARG A 484 53.16 -27.23 2.32
C ARG A 484 54.51 -27.90 2.59
N THR A 485 55.31 -27.37 3.53
CA THR A 485 56.58 -28.01 3.90
C THR A 485 56.40 -29.32 4.64
N GLU A 486 55.45 -29.40 5.58
CA GLU A 486 55.10 -30.65 6.28
C GLU A 486 54.49 -31.69 5.32
N PHE A 487 53.64 -31.27 4.39
CA PHE A 487 53.08 -32.13 3.36
C PHE A 487 54.18 -32.73 2.49
N ASN A 488 55.10 -31.90 1.98
CA ASN A 488 56.24 -32.38 1.19
C ASN A 488 57.16 -33.32 2.00
N ARG A 489 57.37 -33.02 3.29
CA ARG A 489 58.16 -33.87 4.20
C ARG A 489 57.49 -35.24 4.40
N LYS A 490 56.18 -35.25 4.65
CA LYS A 490 55.40 -36.48 4.84
C LYS A 490 55.30 -37.30 3.56
N ASN A 491 55.21 -36.64 2.41
CA ASN A 491 55.20 -37.32 1.12
C ASN A 491 56.54 -38.02 0.85
N LEU A 492 57.67 -37.38 1.16
CA LEU A 492 58.99 -38.01 1.11
C LEU A 492 59.16 -39.16 2.12
N GLU A 493 58.59 -39.03 3.31
CA GLU A 493 58.55 -40.13 4.29
C GLU A 493 57.74 -41.31 3.76
N LEU A 494 56.61 -41.05 3.09
CA LEU A 494 55.74 -42.07 2.49
C LEU A 494 56.46 -42.79 1.34
N ASP A 495 57.11 -42.06 0.43
CA ASP A 495 57.91 -42.64 -0.65
C ASP A 495 59.05 -43.52 -0.11
N ARG A 496 59.74 -43.07 0.96
CA ARG A 496 60.76 -43.87 1.64
C ARG A 496 60.18 -45.13 2.25
N LEU A 497 59.01 -45.03 2.89
CA LEU A 497 58.33 -46.18 3.49
C LEU A 497 57.89 -47.17 2.42
N GLN A 498 57.38 -46.69 1.29
CA GLN A 498 56.97 -47.50 0.15
C GLN A 498 58.18 -48.22 -0.47
N LEU A 499 59.32 -47.54 -0.59
CA LEU A 499 60.56 -48.17 -1.05
C LEU A 499 61.00 -49.27 -0.07
N ALA A 500 61.05 -48.95 1.22
CA ALA A 500 61.43 -49.90 2.27
C ALA A 500 60.48 -51.12 2.31
N TYR A 501 59.19 -50.88 2.10
CA TYR A 501 58.17 -51.93 2.00
C TYR A 501 58.39 -52.79 0.75
N SER A 502 58.65 -52.19 -0.42
CA SER A 502 58.94 -52.92 -1.65
C SER A 502 60.23 -53.74 -1.54
N ASP A 503 61.25 -53.23 -0.83
CA ASP A 503 62.49 -53.95 -0.55
C ASP A 503 62.26 -55.12 0.43
N LEU A 504 61.37 -54.93 1.40
CA LEU A 504 60.97 -55.99 2.34
C LEU A 504 60.16 -57.07 1.63
N GLU A 505 59.20 -56.70 0.78
CA GLU A 505 58.48 -57.63 -0.09
C GLU A 505 59.43 -58.39 -1.01
N ARG A 506 60.40 -57.69 -1.62
CA ARG A 506 61.41 -58.35 -2.46
C ARG A 506 62.27 -59.33 -1.67
N LYS A 507 62.69 -58.98 -0.45
CA LYS A 507 63.41 -59.90 0.44
C LYS A 507 62.54 -61.08 0.87
N TYR A 508 61.27 -60.85 1.18
CA TYR A 508 60.32 -61.90 1.55
C TYR A 508 60.10 -62.88 0.41
N LEU A 509 59.86 -62.38 -0.81
CA LEU A 509 59.76 -63.20 -2.01
C LEU A 509 61.05 -63.97 -2.30
N ALA A 510 62.23 -63.35 -2.11
CA ALA A 510 63.52 -64.03 -2.27
C ALA A 510 63.78 -65.12 -1.22
N THR A 511 63.20 -65.03 -0.03
CA THR A 511 63.26 -66.11 0.98
C THR A 511 62.26 -67.23 0.73
N LEU A 512 61.24 -66.99 -0.10
CA LEU A 512 60.19 -67.96 -0.43
C LEU A 512 60.52 -68.78 -1.69
N SER A 513 61.47 -68.33 -2.51
CA SER A 513 62.08 -69.06 -3.63
C SER A 513 63.32 -69.82 -3.19
#